data_AF-A0A0C2FSG3-F1
#
_entry.id   AF-A0A0C2FSG3-F1
#
_cell.length_a   1.000
_cell.length_b   1.000
_cell.length_c   1.000
_cell.angle_alpha   90.00
_cell.angle_beta   90.00
_cell.angle_gamma   90.00
#
_symmetry.space_group_name_H-M   'P 1'
#
loop_
_entity.id
_entity.type
_entity.pdbx_description
1 polymer ?
#
loop_
_entity_poly.entity_id
_entity_poly.type
_entity_poly.pdbx_seq_one_letter_code
_entity_poly.pdbx_strand_id
1 'polypeptide(L)'
;AKSETHSPGAVKHCVEGFDLKVRSDHESGEDQRRVCALKEFIDEENIKAAFDERFEGHCKCDLSTLLWYSRKIFMEQGVSQRQQTIVYITNDTNPFEENWATQIEGYFTRMKKGVNSFRHQKGKRTMGEFSVVLLRKEDDDDDEAYEKDTRVWRQLDPNIGASSTIEDLETQVFQKTFSLRAFSNIPFELGPGVKFSVAVYALASEARPPPKEYLDYDTENPLEKRQVWVPHDD
;
A
#
# COMPACT_ATOMS: atom_id res chain seq x y z
N ALA A 1 35.85 -34.80 39.99
CA ALA A 1 36.87 -35.33 39.04
C ALA A 1 36.25 -36.56 38.39
N LYS A 2 35.95 -36.57 37.09
CA LYS A 2 36.84 -36.26 35.97
C LYS A 2 36.17 -35.33 34.97
N SER A 3 36.84 -34.23 34.67
CA SER A 3 36.73 -33.56 33.37
C SER A 3 37.51 -34.42 32.38
N GLU A 4 36.86 -34.91 31.34
CA GLU A 4 37.55 -35.41 30.16
C GLU A 4 37.31 -34.41 29.05
N THR A 5 38.27 -33.49 28.96
CA THR A 5 38.63 -32.73 27.77
C THR A 5 38.85 -33.69 26.61
N HIS A 6 37.99 -33.64 25.59
CA HIS A 6 38.29 -34.18 24.27
C HIS A 6 38.48 -33.03 23.27
N SER A 7 39.75 -32.84 22.93
CA SER A 7 40.29 -32.40 21.62
C SER A 7 40.05 -30.95 21.18
N PRO A 8 41.11 -30.11 21.12
CA PRO A 8 41.16 -28.91 20.31
C PRO A 8 41.47 -29.28 18.85
N GLY A 9 40.69 -28.75 17.89
CA GLY A 9 41.13 -28.70 16.48
C GLY A 9 40.26 -29.41 15.45
N ALA A 10 38.96 -29.13 15.37
CA ALA A 10 38.25 -29.23 14.09
C ALA A 10 37.94 -27.81 13.64
N VAL A 11 38.79 -27.24 12.78
CA VAL A 11 38.45 -26.00 12.08
C VAL A 11 37.25 -26.33 11.22
N LYS A 12 36.07 -25.78 11.52
CA LYS A 12 34.90 -25.95 10.67
C LYS A 12 34.98 -24.92 9.56
N HIS A 13 34.97 -25.35 8.31
CA HIS A 13 34.92 -24.45 7.17
C HIS A 13 33.46 -24.24 6.74
N CYS A 14 33.12 -22.98 6.42
CA CYS A 14 31.84 -22.65 5.81
C CYS A 14 31.95 -22.91 4.30
N VAL A 15 31.13 -23.84 3.81
CA VAL A 15 30.95 -24.11 2.38
C VAL A 15 29.64 -23.49 1.94
N GLU A 16 29.66 -22.70 0.88
CA GLU A 16 28.47 -22.10 0.29
C GLU A 16 28.06 -22.89 -0.95
N GLY A 17 26.79 -23.31 -1.01
CA GLY A 17 26.15 -23.92 -2.17
C GLY A 17 24.97 -23.07 -2.63
N PHE A 18 24.55 -23.26 -3.88
CA PHE A 18 23.40 -22.58 -4.46
C PHE A 18 22.44 -23.61 -5.05
N ASP A 19 21.17 -23.56 -4.65
CA ASP A 19 20.09 -24.39 -5.18
C ASP A 19 19.12 -23.52 -5.99
N LEU A 20 18.37 -24.10 -6.94
CA LEU A 20 17.37 -23.35 -7.70
C LEU A 20 16.15 -23.02 -6.82
N LYS A 21 15.74 -21.75 -6.80
CA LYS A 21 14.52 -21.33 -6.11
C LYS A 21 13.30 -21.60 -7.00
N VAL A 22 12.28 -22.29 -6.46
CA VAL A 22 11.00 -22.48 -7.16
C VAL A 22 10.30 -21.13 -7.29
N ARG A 23 9.92 -20.76 -8.53
CA ARG A 23 9.35 -19.46 -8.89
C ARG A 23 8.12 -19.09 -8.05
N SER A 24 8.04 -17.80 -7.69
CA SER A 24 6.78 -17.05 -7.69
C SER A 24 6.70 -16.31 -9.02
N ASP A 25 5.55 -16.33 -9.70
CA ASP A 25 5.31 -15.84 -11.07
C ASP A 25 5.41 -14.31 -11.25
N HIS A 26 6.40 -13.66 -10.65
CA HIS A 26 6.65 -12.24 -10.87
C HIS A 26 7.68 -12.08 -12.00
N GLU A 27 7.22 -11.70 -13.20
CA GLU A 27 8.12 -11.33 -14.30
C GLU A 27 8.85 -10.04 -13.95
N SER A 28 10.19 -10.09 -13.89
CA SER A 28 11.08 -9.00 -13.44
C SER A 28 11.11 -7.74 -14.34
N GLY A 29 10.19 -7.60 -15.29
CA GLY A 29 10.05 -6.43 -16.16
C GLY A 29 8.64 -5.82 -16.20
N GLU A 30 7.64 -6.43 -15.57
CA GLU A 30 6.27 -5.95 -15.64
C GLU A 30 6.11 -4.58 -14.97
N ASP A 31 6.72 -4.40 -13.79
CA ASP A 31 6.64 -3.14 -13.05
C ASP A 31 7.36 -2.00 -13.79
N GLN A 32 8.51 -2.28 -14.42
CA GLN A 32 9.19 -1.31 -15.26
C GLN A 32 8.31 -0.88 -16.44
N ARG A 33 7.68 -1.82 -17.14
CA ARG A 33 6.77 -1.52 -18.26
C ARG A 33 5.60 -0.65 -17.81
N ARG A 34 5.02 -0.92 -16.63
CA ARG A 34 3.93 -0.11 -16.07
C ARG A 34 4.37 1.33 -15.80
N VAL A 35 5.55 1.52 -15.22
CA VAL A 35 6.11 2.85 -14.97
C VAL A 35 6.42 3.57 -16.28
N CYS A 36 7.02 2.87 -17.26
CA CYS A 36 7.30 3.44 -18.58
C CYS A 36 6.03 3.86 -19.30
N ALA A 37 4.96 3.04 -19.28
CA ALA A 37 3.69 3.38 -19.91
C ALA A 37 3.03 4.63 -19.30
N LEU A 38 3.14 4.81 -17.97
CA LEU A 38 2.68 6.04 -17.31
C LEU A 38 3.55 7.23 -17.68
N LYS A 39 4.88 7.05 -17.74
CA LYS A 39 5.82 8.10 -18.12
C LYS A 39 5.58 8.58 -19.55
N GLU A 40 5.43 7.66 -20.50
CA GLU A 40 5.11 7.97 -21.90
C GLU A 40 3.86 8.84 -22.01
N PHE A 41 2.83 8.52 -21.21
CA PHE A 41 1.59 9.28 -21.18
C PHE A 41 1.74 10.68 -20.55
N ILE A 42 2.57 10.82 -19.51
CA ILE A 42 2.84 12.11 -18.85
C ILE A 42 3.73 13.01 -19.73
N ASP A 43 4.62 12.41 -20.52
CA ASP A 43 5.54 13.12 -21.41
C ASP A 43 4.86 13.60 -22.72
N GLU A 44 3.56 13.28 -22.93
CA GLU A 44 2.75 13.81 -24.03
C GLU A 44 2.62 15.34 -23.96
N GLU A 45 2.78 16.04 -25.09
CA GLU A 45 2.70 17.50 -25.16
C GLU A 45 1.33 18.03 -24.71
N ASN A 46 0.27 17.25 -24.93
CA ASN A 46 -1.08 17.54 -24.47
C ASN A 46 -1.70 16.33 -23.76
N ILE A 47 -1.31 16.13 -22.50
CA ILE A 47 -1.80 15.06 -21.62
C ILE A 47 -3.33 14.97 -21.60
N LYS A 48 -4.03 16.12 -21.60
CA LYS A 48 -5.50 16.13 -21.58
C LYS A 48 -6.08 15.53 -22.86
N ALA A 49 -5.58 15.94 -24.03
CA ALA A 49 -6.05 15.39 -25.30
C ALA A 49 -5.73 13.89 -25.42
N ALA A 50 -4.53 13.47 -25.02
CA ALA A 50 -4.16 12.06 -24.97
C ALA A 50 -5.05 11.25 -24.01
N PHE A 51 -5.46 11.84 -22.87
CA PHE A 51 -6.42 11.23 -21.96
C PHE A 51 -7.79 11.07 -22.60
N ASP A 52 -8.31 12.15 -23.21
CA ASP A 52 -9.63 12.18 -23.82
C ASP A 52 -9.72 11.21 -25.02
N GLU A 53 -8.66 11.10 -25.82
CA GLU A 53 -8.57 10.14 -26.92
C GLU A 53 -8.58 8.69 -26.44
N ARG A 54 -7.83 8.39 -25.37
CA ARG A 54 -7.67 7.01 -24.88
C ARG A 54 -8.82 6.52 -24.00
N PHE A 55 -9.46 7.43 -23.25
CA PHE A 55 -10.43 7.09 -22.23
C PHE A 55 -11.80 7.75 -22.43
N GLU A 56 -12.04 8.36 -23.60
CA GLU A 56 -13.30 9.03 -23.97
C GLU A 56 -13.66 10.25 -23.09
N GLY A 57 -12.68 10.75 -22.32
CA GLY A 57 -12.79 11.95 -21.50
C GLY A 57 -13.76 11.85 -20.33
N HIS A 58 -14.43 12.97 -20.01
CA HIS A 58 -15.30 13.07 -18.84
C HIS A 58 -16.66 12.37 -19.07
N CYS A 59 -17.01 11.46 -18.17
CA CYS A 59 -18.33 10.82 -18.15
C CYS A 59 -18.99 10.91 -16.76
N LYS A 60 -20.32 10.84 -16.72
CA LYS A 60 -21.05 10.67 -15.45
C LYS A 60 -20.84 9.24 -14.96
N CYS A 61 -20.43 9.10 -13.71
CA CYS A 61 -20.17 7.80 -13.11
C CYS A 61 -20.84 7.65 -11.74
N ASP A 62 -21.37 6.44 -11.48
CA ASP A 62 -21.79 6.04 -10.14
C ASP A 62 -20.56 5.59 -9.34
N LEU A 63 -20.17 6.37 -8.34
CA LEU A 63 -19.01 6.07 -7.49
C LEU A 63 -19.12 4.70 -6.78
N SER A 64 -20.33 4.22 -6.51
CA SER A 64 -20.52 2.89 -5.93
C SER A 64 -20.11 1.76 -6.88
N THR A 65 -20.25 1.99 -8.19
CA THR A 65 -19.77 1.08 -9.24
C THR A 65 -18.25 1.12 -9.36
N LEU A 66 -17.62 2.31 -9.30
CA LEU A 66 -16.15 2.41 -9.26
C LEU A 66 -15.57 1.67 -8.06
N LEU A 67 -16.14 1.86 -6.87
CA LEU A 67 -15.72 1.14 -5.67
C LEU A 67 -15.79 -0.38 -5.86
N TRP A 68 -16.82 -0.88 -6.53
CA TRP A 68 -16.95 -2.31 -6.83
C TRP A 68 -15.85 -2.80 -7.78
N TYR A 69 -15.57 -2.07 -8.87
CA TYR A 69 -14.48 -2.42 -9.78
C TYR A 69 -13.12 -2.41 -9.10
N SER A 70 -12.83 -1.38 -8.28
CA SER A 70 -11.59 -1.33 -7.51
C SER A 70 -11.46 -2.52 -6.54
N ARG A 71 -12.57 -2.96 -5.93
CA ARG A 71 -12.57 -4.17 -5.08
C ARG A 71 -12.30 -5.44 -5.88
N LYS A 72 -12.79 -5.53 -7.11
CA LYS A 72 -12.57 -6.67 -8.00
C LYS A 72 -11.09 -6.86 -8.31
N ILE A 73 -10.35 -5.77 -8.52
CA ILE A 73 -8.89 -5.80 -8.70
C ILE A 73 -8.23 -6.55 -7.54
N PHE A 74 -8.55 -6.23 -6.30
CA PHE A 74 -7.99 -6.94 -5.14
C PHE A 74 -8.39 -8.42 -5.06
N MET A 75 -9.59 -8.78 -5.53
CA MET A 75 -10.03 -10.17 -5.55
C MET A 75 -9.27 -11.00 -6.59
N GLU A 76 -8.92 -10.39 -7.73
CA GLU A 76 -8.21 -11.04 -8.84
C GLU A 76 -6.72 -11.26 -8.56
N GLN A 77 -6.11 -10.47 -7.67
CA GLN A 77 -4.68 -10.57 -7.34
C GLN A 77 -4.27 -11.92 -6.73
N GLY A 78 -5.20 -12.71 -6.17
CA GLY A 78 -4.92 -14.08 -5.68
C GLY A 78 -3.94 -14.20 -4.51
N VAL A 79 -3.32 -13.10 -4.05
CA VAL A 79 -2.35 -13.07 -2.95
C VAL A 79 -2.98 -12.61 -1.64
N SER A 80 -2.48 -13.15 -0.53
CA SER A 80 -2.90 -12.72 0.80
C SER A 80 -2.42 -11.30 1.09
N GLN A 81 -3.38 -10.38 1.25
CA GLN A 81 -3.10 -8.97 1.52
C GLN A 81 -3.47 -8.64 2.98
N ARG A 82 -2.55 -7.99 3.69
CA ARG A 82 -2.82 -7.49 5.05
C ARG A 82 -3.74 -6.26 5.03
N GLN A 83 -3.57 -5.41 4.02
CA GLN A 83 -4.33 -4.18 3.84
C GLN A 83 -4.68 -3.99 2.36
N GLN A 84 -5.84 -3.39 2.12
CA GLN A 84 -6.32 -2.95 0.81
C GLN A 84 -6.75 -1.49 0.93
N THR A 85 -6.04 -0.57 0.29
CA THR A 85 -6.37 0.86 0.32
C THR A 85 -6.82 1.31 -1.05
N ILE A 86 -7.94 2.02 -1.11
CA ILE A 86 -8.40 2.76 -2.29
C ILE A 86 -8.26 4.24 -1.97
N VAL A 87 -7.44 4.95 -2.74
CA VAL A 87 -7.31 6.41 -2.66
C VAL A 87 -8.05 7.04 -3.83
N TYR A 88 -9.07 7.84 -3.53
CA TYR A 88 -9.84 8.57 -4.51
C TYR A 88 -9.38 10.03 -4.54
N ILE A 89 -8.76 10.45 -5.64
CA ILE A 89 -8.25 11.81 -5.85
C ILE A 89 -9.25 12.57 -6.71
N THR A 90 -9.74 13.72 -6.24
CA THR A 90 -10.78 14.46 -6.96
C THR A 90 -10.77 15.95 -6.59
N ASN A 91 -11.21 16.81 -7.51
CA ASN A 91 -11.52 18.22 -7.23
C ASN A 91 -13.04 18.48 -7.05
N ASP A 92 -13.88 17.43 -7.14
CA ASP A 92 -15.32 17.55 -6.94
C ASP A 92 -15.64 17.50 -5.44
N THR A 93 -16.16 18.59 -4.90
CA THR A 93 -16.49 18.71 -3.47
C THR A 93 -17.78 17.96 -3.12
N ASN A 94 -18.69 17.75 -4.08
CA ASN A 94 -19.94 17.02 -3.86
C ASN A 94 -20.47 16.34 -5.14
N PRO A 95 -20.02 15.11 -5.46
CA PRO A 95 -20.48 14.38 -6.64
C PRO A 95 -21.88 13.75 -6.47
N PHE A 96 -22.53 13.93 -5.33
CA PHE A 96 -23.79 13.24 -4.98
C PHE A 96 -25.02 14.15 -4.98
N GLU A 97 -24.90 15.37 -5.52
CA GLU A 97 -25.94 16.40 -5.56
C GLU A 97 -26.26 16.99 -4.16
N GLU A 98 -26.89 18.16 -4.09
CA GLU A 98 -27.12 18.86 -2.81
C GLU A 98 -28.04 18.10 -1.83
N ASN A 99 -28.98 17.31 -2.37
CA ASN A 99 -29.96 16.56 -1.58
C ASN A 99 -29.48 15.16 -1.18
N TRP A 100 -28.18 14.84 -1.33
CA TRP A 100 -27.60 13.52 -1.05
C TRP A 100 -28.03 12.91 0.30
N ALA A 101 -28.22 13.76 1.33
CA ALA A 101 -28.54 13.34 2.69
C ALA A 101 -29.98 12.82 2.86
N THR A 102 -30.91 13.25 2.00
CA THR A 102 -32.33 12.88 2.10
C THR A 102 -32.70 11.72 1.16
N GLN A 103 -31.80 11.32 0.26
CA GLN A 103 -32.02 10.22 -0.67
C GLN A 103 -31.80 8.85 -0.01
N ILE A 104 -32.90 8.19 0.40
CA ILE A 104 -32.87 6.87 1.10
C ILE A 104 -32.19 5.78 0.26
N GLU A 105 -32.34 5.79 -1.06
CA GLU A 105 -31.68 4.86 -2.01
C GLU A 105 -30.80 5.57 -3.05
N GLY A 106 -30.29 6.74 -2.68
CA GLY A 106 -29.40 7.54 -3.54
C GLY A 106 -28.03 6.90 -3.76
N TYR A 107 -27.30 7.44 -4.75
CA TYR A 107 -25.91 7.06 -5.06
C TYR A 107 -25.00 7.14 -3.83
N PHE A 108 -25.17 8.18 -3.00
CA PHE A 108 -24.43 8.32 -1.74
C PHE A 108 -24.69 7.16 -0.77
N THR A 109 -25.95 6.78 -0.56
CA THR A 109 -26.30 5.69 0.36
C THR A 109 -25.71 4.36 -0.10
N ARG A 110 -25.70 4.10 -1.41
CA ARG A 110 -25.03 2.93 -2.00
C ARG A 110 -23.52 2.97 -1.80
N MET A 111 -22.88 4.11 -2.07
CA MET A 111 -21.45 4.30 -1.83
C MET A 111 -21.08 4.10 -0.36
N LYS A 112 -21.83 4.71 0.58
CA LYS A 112 -21.61 4.58 2.02
C LYS A 112 -21.73 3.14 2.50
N LYS A 113 -22.74 2.40 2.02
CA LYS A 113 -22.87 0.95 2.30
C LYS A 113 -21.67 0.16 1.74
N GLY A 114 -21.24 0.49 0.53
CA GLY A 114 -20.09 -0.12 -0.13
C GLY A 114 -18.78 0.10 0.65
N VAL A 115 -18.49 1.34 1.04
CA VAL A 115 -17.31 1.71 1.85
C VAL A 115 -17.33 1.00 3.19
N ASN A 116 -18.47 1.00 3.89
CA ASN A 116 -18.59 0.29 5.17
C ASN A 116 -18.36 -1.21 5.03
N SER A 117 -18.89 -1.83 3.97
CA SER A 117 -18.65 -3.24 3.63
C SER A 117 -17.18 -3.51 3.28
N PHE A 118 -16.50 -2.56 2.63
CA PHE A 118 -15.10 -2.68 2.28
C PHE A 118 -14.18 -2.60 3.49
N ARG A 119 -14.46 -1.68 4.43
CA ARG A 119 -13.75 -1.57 5.71
C ARG A 119 -13.96 -2.79 6.61
N HIS A 120 -15.21 -3.27 6.70
CA HIS A 120 -15.60 -4.35 7.60
C HIS A 120 -15.84 -5.65 6.83
N GLN A 121 -14.76 -6.23 6.28
CA GLN A 121 -14.83 -7.52 5.61
C GLN A 121 -15.05 -8.64 6.63
N LYS A 122 -16.30 -9.07 6.82
CA LYS A 122 -16.63 -10.16 7.75
C LYS A 122 -15.80 -11.42 7.45
N GLY A 123 -15.12 -11.95 8.48
CA GLY A 123 -14.36 -13.18 8.39
C GLY A 123 -12.98 -13.06 7.72
N LYS A 124 -12.56 -11.87 7.28
CA LYS A 124 -11.23 -11.64 6.72
C LYS A 124 -10.37 -10.82 7.68
N ARG A 125 -9.07 -11.15 7.73
CA ARG A 125 -8.06 -10.38 8.48
C ARG A 125 -7.54 -9.17 7.71
N THR A 126 -7.89 -9.04 6.43
CA THR A 126 -7.50 -7.94 5.57
C THR A 126 -8.24 -6.66 5.96
N MET A 127 -7.49 -5.60 6.25
CA MET A 127 -8.06 -4.28 6.53
C MET A 127 -8.32 -3.54 5.22
N GLY A 128 -9.59 -3.21 4.93
CA GLY A 128 -9.93 -2.35 3.81
C GLY A 128 -9.98 -0.88 4.24
N GLU A 129 -9.46 0.03 3.43
CA GLU A 129 -9.53 1.47 3.68
C GLU A 129 -9.92 2.23 2.41
N PHE A 130 -10.90 3.13 2.54
CA PHE A 130 -11.29 4.03 1.46
C PHE A 130 -10.98 5.45 1.91
N SER A 131 -10.08 6.10 1.20
CA SER A 131 -9.63 7.45 1.53
C SER A 131 -9.83 8.39 0.37
N VAL A 132 -10.12 9.65 0.70
CA VAL A 132 -10.31 10.72 -0.28
C VAL A 132 -9.21 11.76 -0.09
N VAL A 133 -8.67 12.25 -1.20
CA VAL A 133 -7.79 13.42 -1.26
C VAL A 133 -8.42 14.43 -2.20
N LEU A 134 -8.81 15.58 -1.65
CA LEU A 134 -9.40 16.67 -2.42
C LEU A 134 -8.33 17.57 -3.00
N LEU A 135 -8.45 17.89 -4.28
CA LEU A 135 -7.64 18.89 -4.94
C LEU A 135 -8.32 20.25 -4.75
N ARG A 136 -7.73 21.11 -3.92
CA ARG A 136 -8.22 22.46 -3.61
C ARG A 136 -7.48 23.46 -4.49
N LYS A 137 -8.23 24.38 -5.12
CA LYS A 137 -7.62 25.53 -5.80
C LYS A 137 -7.22 26.58 -4.78
N GLU A 138 -6.08 27.23 -4.99
CA GLU A 138 -5.53 28.22 -4.05
C GLU A 138 -6.45 29.45 -3.86
N ASP A 139 -7.32 29.75 -4.83
CA ASP A 139 -8.17 30.95 -4.83
C ASP A 139 -9.54 30.78 -4.12
N ASP A 140 -9.85 29.60 -3.56
CA ASP A 140 -11.10 29.38 -2.81
C ASP A 140 -10.95 29.85 -1.36
N ASP A 141 -11.18 31.15 -1.10
CA ASP A 141 -11.03 31.81 0.20
C ASP A 141 -12.20 31.57 1.19
N ASP A 142 -13.27 30.89 0.77
CA ASP A 142 -14.43 30.61 1.64
C ASP A 142 -14.34 29.22 2.27
N ASP A 143 -13.60 29.15 3.38
CA ASP A 143 -13.48 27.93 4.18
C ASP A 143 -14.85 27.42 4.66
N GLU A 144 -15.83 28.28 4.95
CA GLU A 144 -17.13 27.84 5.46
C GLU A 144 -17.96 27.15 4.36
N ALA A 145 -17.97 27.71 3.15
CA ALA A 145 -18.59 27.08 1.98
C ALA A 145 -17.91 25.75 1.63
N TYR A 146 -16.57 25.72 1.62
CA TYR A 146 -15.80 24.52 1.34
C TYR A 146 -16.08 23.40 2.36
N GLU A 147 -16.14 23.75 3.64
CA GLU A 147 -16.46 22.81 4.73
C GLU A 147 -17.87 22.22 4.61
N LYS A 148 -18.83 23.05 4.17
CA LYS A 148 -20.21 22.64 3.92
C LYS A 148 -20.29 21.70 2.72
N ASP A 149 -19.60 22.02 1.64
CA ASP A 149 -19.65 21.27 0.39
C ASP A 149 -18.95 19.91 0.51
N THR A 150 -17.84 19.86 1.24
CA THR A 150 -17.07 18.61 1.47
C THR A 150 -17.66 17.70 2.56
N ARG A 151 -18.74 18.12 3.23
CA ARG A 151 -19.40 17.35 4.29
C ARG A 151 -19.79 15.94 3.84
N VAL A 152 -20.16 15.77 2.57
CA VAL A 152 -20.52 14.47 2.01
C VAL A 152 -19.35 13.49 2.04
N TRP A 153 -18.14 13.97 1.74
CA TRP A 153 -16.95 13.15 1.74
C TRP A 153 -16.51 12.73 3.13
N ARG A 154 -16.68 13.58 4.14
CA ARG A 154 -16.40 13.24 5.55
C ARG A 154 -17.22 12.09 6.08
N GLN A 155 -18.38 11.83 5.48
CA GLN A 155 -19.18 10.65 5.81
C GLN A 155 -18.58 9.35 5.27
N LEU A 156 -17.69 9.44 4.28
CA LEU A 156 -17.00 8.31 3.65
C LEU A 156 -15.56 8.19 4.18
N ASP A 157 -14.83 9.29 4.33
CA ASP A 157 -13.48 9.39 4.91
C ASP A 157 -13.45 10.47 6.01
N PRO A 158 -13.49 10.10 7.30
CA PRO A 158 -13.43 11.07 8.40
C PRO A 158 -12.14 11.89 8.44
N ASN A 159 -11.05 11.37 7.87
CA ASN A 159 -9.74 12.00 7.83
C ASN A 159 -9.42 12.49 6.41
N ILE A 160 -10.43 13.02 5.72
CA ILE A 160 -10.25 13.59 4.39
C ILE A 160 -9.19 14.68 4.41
N GLY A 161 -8.28 14.63 3.44
CA GLY A 161 -7.28 15.67 3.24
C GLY A 161 -7.63 16.53 2.04
N ALA A 162 -7.16 17.77 2.05
CA ALA A 162 -7.21 18.69 0.92
C ALA A 162 -5.78 19.10 0.57
N SER A 163 -5.46 19.17 -0.72
CA SER A 163 -4.13 19.47 -1.24
C SER A 163 -4.24 20.51 -2.35
N SER A 164 -3.41 21.55 -2.27
CA SER A 164 -3.26 22.57 -3.31
C SER A 164 -1.93 22.43 -4.07
N THR A 165 -0.96 21.72 -3.51
CA THR A 165 0.38 21.50 -4.09
C THR A 165 0.62 20.01 -4.37
N ILE A 166 1.54 19.71 -5.30
CA ILE A 166 1.88 18.33 -5.62
C ILE A 166 2.60 17.64 -4.45
N GLU A 167 3.43 18.36 -3.71
CA GLU A 167 4.15 17.85 -2.54
C GLU A 167 3.19 17.42 -1.42
N ASP A 168 2.13 18.22 -1.20
CA ASP A 168 1.08 17.87 -0.23
C ASP A 168 0.26 16.67 -0.71
N LEU A 169 -0.04 16.60 -2.01
CA LEU A 169 -0.76 15.47 -2.61
C LEU A 169 0.03 14.17 -2.39
N GLU A 170 1.32 14.17 -2.74
CA GLU A 170 2.22 13.03 -2.56
C GLU A 170 2.28 12.60 -1.10
N THR A 171 2.42 13.56 -0.17
CA THR A 171 2.46 13.29 1.26
C THR A 171 1.16 12.65 1.76
N GLN A 172 0.00 13.17 1.34
CA GLN A 172 -1.30 12.63 1.75
C GLN A 172 -1.56 11.24 1.18
N VAL A 173 -1.25 11.02 -0.11
CA VAL A 173 -1.36 9.71 -0.75
C VAL A 173 -0.44 8.71 -0.06
N PHE A 174 0.81 9.08 0.24
CA PHE A 174 1.74 8.23 0.98
C PHE A 174 1.20 7.86 2.36
N GLN A 175 0.76 8.84 3.16
CA GLN A 175 0.20 8.59 4.49
C GLN A 175 -1.04 7.69 4.47
N LYS A 176 -1.92 7.82 3.46
CA LYS A 176 -3.15 7.03 3.33
C LYS A 176 -2.86 5.59 2.85
N THR A 177 -1.84 5.41 2.00
CA THR A 177 -1.46 4.09 1.47
C THR A 177 -0.55 3.30 2.41
N PHE A 178 0.26 3.99 3.22
CA PHE A 178 1.23 3.36 4.10
C PHE A 178 0.59 2.92 5.42
N SER A 179 0.64 1.63 5.74
CA SER A 179 0.33 1.14 7.09
C SER A 179 1.59 0.93 7.90
N LEU A 180 1.61 1.57 9.07
CA LEU A 180 2.65 1.36 10.05
C LEU A 180 2.77 -0.13 10.42
N ARG A 181 3.99 -0.64 10.30
CA ARG A 181 4.37 -1.97 10.76
C ARG A 181 5.16 -1.83 12.04
N ALA A 182 4.62 -2.34 13.14
CA ALA A 182 5.36 -2.46 14.38
C ALA A 182 6.60 -3.32 14.11
N PHE A 183 7.77 -2.76 14.44
CA PHE A 183 9.04 -3.46 14.43
C PHE A 183 9.06 -4.56 15.50
N SER A 184 8.55 -4.24 16.70
CA SER A 184 8.39 -5.17 17.80
C SER A 184 7.26 -4.75 18.73
N ASN A 185 6.59 -5.71 19.37
CA ASN A 185 5.71 -5.43 20.50
C ASN A 185 6.41 -5.86 21.78
N ILE A 186 6.57 -4.95 22.75
CA ILE A 186 7.27 -5.20 24.00
C ILE A 186 6.37 -4.87 25.20
N PRO A 187 6.48 -5.60 26.33
CA PRO A 187 5.85 -5.18 27.57
C PRO A 187 6.58 -3.97 28.14
N PHE A 188 5.83 -2.93 28.49
CA PHE A 188 6.31 -1.75 29.20
C PHE A 188 5.73 -1.74 30.61
N GLU A 189 6.58 -1.78 31.62
CA GLU A 189 6.18 -1.78 33.03
C GLU A 189 6.39 -0.38 33.62
N LEU A 190 5.30 0.25 34.07
CA LEU A 190 5.36 1.55 34.74
C LEU A 190 5.67 1.39 36.24
N GLY A 191 5.31 0.24 36.81
CA GLY A 191 5.53 -0.11 38.21
C GLY A 191 4.94 -1.48 38.56
N PRO A 192 5.06 -1.93 39.83
CA PRO A 192 4.57 -3.23 40.26
C PRO A 192 3.07 -3.41 39.95
N GLY A 193 2.74 -4.43 39.14
CA GLY A 193 1.37 -4.75 38.77
C GLY A 193 0.77 -3.93 37.61
N VAL A 194 1.49 -2.94 37.06
CA VAL A 194 1.02 -2.11 35.95
C VAL A 194 1.89 -2.34 34.71
N LYS A 195 1.34 -3.10 33.74
CA LYS A 195 2.02 -3.45 32.48
C LYS A 195 1.17 -3.06 31.27
N PHE A 196 1.81 -2.49 30.26
CA PHE A 196 1.22 -2.17 28.96
C PHE A 196 1.92 -2.96 27.85
N SER A 197 1.20 -3.34 26.81
CA SER A 197 1.83 -3.80 25.56
C SER A 197 2.08 -2.57 24.69
N VAL A 198 3.33 -2.30 24.34
CA VAL A 198 3.70 -1.16 23.48
C VAL A 198 4.28 -1.67 22.17
N ALA A 199 3.86 -1.05 21.07
CA ALA A 199 4.40 -1.29 19.74
C ALA A 199 5.52 -0.29 19.45
N VAL A 200 6.69 -0.79 19.09
CA VAL A 200 7.84 0.01 18.65
C VAL A 200 7.82 0.10 17.13
N TYR A 201 8.00 1.30 16.59
CA TYR A 201 8.00 1.56 15.15
C TYR A 201 9.35 2.16 14.73
N ALA A 202 9.88 1.71 13.60
CA ALA A 202 11.03 2.35 12.95
C ALA A 202 10.50 3.39 11.95
N LEU A 203 10.35 4.64 12.39
CA LEU A 203 9.80 5.72 11.56
C LEU A 203 10.82 6.28 10.56
N ALA A 204 12.11 6.05 10.79
CA ALA A 204 13.19 6.36 9.88
C ALA A 204 14.09 5.14 9.73
N SER A 205 14.44 4.80 8.50
CA SER A 205 15.41 3.76 8.17
C SER A 205 16.31 4.28 7.07
N GLU A 206 17.59 3.92 7.15
CA GLU A 206 18.53 4.19 6.07
C GLU A 206 18.09 3.43 4.81
N ALA A 207 17.91 4.15 3.71
CA ALA A 207 17.68 3.55 2.41
C ALA A 207 19.01 3.04 1.86
N ARG A 208 19.13 1.72 1.72
CA ARG A 208 20.30 1.06 1.12
C ARG A 208 19.91 0.44 -0.22
N PRO A 209 20.83 0.38 -1.21
CA PRO A 209 20.59 -0.38 -2.42
C PRO A 209 20.15 -1.81 -2.09
N PRO A 210 19.18 -2.39 -2.82
CA PRO A 210 18.80 -3.78 -2.64
C PRO A 210 20.03 -4.69 -2.75
N PRO A 211 20.11 -5.77 -1.93
CA PRO A 211 21.21 -6.72 -2.04
C PRO A 211 21.20 -7.38 -3.42
N LYS A 212 22.39 -7.72 -3.92
CA LYS A 212 22.53 -8.46 -5.18
C LYS A 212 21.88 -9.84 -5.05
N GLU A 213 21.10 -10.23 -6.03
CA GLU A 213 20.54 -11.58 -6.15
C GLU A 213 21.44 -12.42 -7.07
N TYR A 214 21.65 -13.69 -6.71
CA TYR A 214 22.40 -14.63 -7.54
C TYR A 214 21.42 -15.29 -8.50
N LEU A 215 21.76 -15.28 -9.78
CA LEU A 215 20.95 -15.87 -10.84
C LEU A 215 21.70 -17.03 -11.49
N ASP A 216 20.96 -18.03 -11.91
CA ASP A 216 21.44 -19.06 -12.82
C ASP A 216 21.77 -18.44 -14.18
N TYR A 217 22.94 -18.73 -14.74
CA TYR A 217 23.43 -18.07 -15.96
C TYR A 217 22.57 -18.37 -17.19
N ASP A 218 22.09 -19.61 -17.32
CA ASP A 218 21.37 -20.05 -18.52
C ASP A 218 19.88 -19.68 -18.44
N THR A 219 19.29 -19.71 -17.24
CA THR A 219 17.84 -19.54 -17.05
C THR A 219 17.44 -18.20 -16.44
N GLU A 220 18.41 -17.40 -15.98
CA GLU A 220 18.21 -16.14 -15.24
C GLU A 220 17.33 -16.29 -13.99
N ASN A 221 17.13 -17.52 -13.50
CA ASN A 221 16.30 -17.78 -12.33
C ASN A 221 17.08 -17.51 -11.03
N PRO A 222 16.41 -16.99 -9.97
CA PRO A 222 17.03 -16.82 -8.67
C PRO A 222 17.56 -18.11 -8.05
N LEU A 223 18.76 -18.02 -7.48
CA LEU A 223 19.42 -19.07 -6.74
C LEU A 223 19.22 -18.89 -5.22
N GLU A 224 18.84 -19.95 -4.54
CA GLU A 224 18.81 -20.08 -3.08
C GLU A 224 20.20 -20.43 -2.55
N LYS A 225 20.78 -19.54 -1.74
CA LYS A 225 22.07 -19.77 -1.10
C LYS A 225 21.91 -20.69 0.12
N ARG A 226 22.62 -21.81 0.15
CA ARG A 226 22.78 -22.69 1.33
C ARG A 226 24.19 -22.56 1.88
N GLN A 227 24.31 -22.39 3.20
CA GLN A 227 25.59 -22.38 3.90
C GLN A 227 25.69 -23.60 4.80
N VAL A 228 26.73 -24.40 4.62
CA VAL A 228 26.96 -25.63 5.39
C VAL A 228 28.34 -25.55 6.05
N TRP A 229 28.39 -25.87 7.34
CA TRP A 229 29.64 -25.96 8.08
C TRP A 229 30.15 -27.40 8.04
N VAL A 230 31.28 -27.63 7.38
CA VAL A 230 31.88 -28.97 7.21
C VAL A 230 33.14 -29.07 8.07
N PRO A 231 33.37 -30.21 8.77
CA PRO A 231 34.65 -30.46 9.44
C PRO A 231 35.81 -30.43 8.43
N HIS A 232 36.95 -29.83 8.82
CA HIS A 232 38.20 -30.02 8.10
C HIS A 232 38.78 -31.37 8.50
N ASP A 233 38.87 -32.31 7.56
CA ASP A 233 39.66 -33.52 7.74
C ASP A 233 41.07 -33.22 7.22
N ASP A 234 42.07 -33.26 8.12
CA ASP A 234 43.50 -33.17 7.78
C ASP A 234 44.03 -34.46 7.14
#